data_AF-A0A3R7XYP9-F1
#
_entry.id   AF-A0A3R7XYP9-F1
#
_cell.length_a   1.000
_cell.length_b   1.000
_cell.length_c   1.000
_cell.angle_alpha   90.00
_cell.angle_beta   90.00
_cell.angle_gamma   90.00
#
_symmetry.space_group_name_H-M   'P 1'
#
loop_
_entity.id
_entity.type
_entity.pdbx_description
1 polymer ?
#
loop_
_entity_poly.entity_id
_entity_poly.type
_entity_poly.pdbx_seq_one_letter_code
_entity_poly.pdbx_strand_id
1 'polypeptide(L)'
;MVVQRTYRLQQKKNAVTFAAMDGVIRMVNEHGEKVSMNHKCSDLDKHIPSLLGVSKAVLDSVIFCHQEDSNWPLQEGKVLKSRFDDIFESARYTKALEAIRKLKLDRTSQGKDLKRDLDVINEQVKRARELEEQLEVRQTKLEALKLDQNAMSDNIDALERNAADATHDLAESRSLHAELVQKDNGLASMLQEIQRNYRVNPEFKEMSESTAQLTELLANYDVIVATNNRQVEMIESQESQLQTTQATINEKVVNLRVNKGLLLKAIER
;
A
#
# COMPACT_ATOMS: atom_id res chain seq x y z
N MET A 1 -9.97 83.49 35.19
CA MET A 1 -10.96 82.42 35.43
C MET A 1 -12.11 82.99 36.24
N VAL A 2 -13.35 82.70 35.89
CA VAL A 2 -14.53 83.07 36.67
C VAL A 2 -15.30 81.80 37.02
N VAL A 3 -15.57 81.59 38.32
CA VAL A 3 -16.33 80.44 38.83
C VAL A 3 -17.64 80.97 39.40
N GLN A 4 -18.76 80.45 38.91
CA GLN A 4 -20.10 80.76 39.42
C GLN A 4 -20.70 79.51 40.08
N ARG A 5 -21.03 79.61 41.37
CA ARG A 5 -21.80 78.59 42.10
C ARG A 5 -23.19 79.11 42.41
N THR A 6 -24.20 78.30 42.16
CA THR A 6 -25.60 78.66 42.40
C THR A 6 -26.16 77.79 43.52
N TYR A 7 -26.63 78.40 44.60
CA TYR A 7 -27.24 77.71 45.73
C TYR A 7 -28.72 78.07 45.82
N ARG A 8 -29.57 77.07 46.09
CA ARG A 8 -31.01 77.23 46.31
C ARG A 8 -31.36 76.81 47.72
N LEU A 9 -31.89 77.74 48.50
CA LEU A 9 -32.50 77.46 49.80
C LEU A 9 -34.03 77.59 49.67
N GLN A 10 -34.76 76.54 50.00
CA GLN A 10 -36.23 76.55 49.97
C GLN A 10 -36.76 76.23 51.36
N GLN A 11 -37.46 77.19 51.96
CA GLN A 11 -38.13 77.00 53.25
C GLN A 11 -39.52 76.37 53.03
N LYS A 12 -39.70 75.16 53.54
CA LYS A 12 -40.99 74.46 53.64
C LYS A 12 -41.55 74.65 55.06
N LYS A 13 -42.84 74.38 55.23
CA LYS A 13 -43.61 74.64 56.47
C LYS A 13 -42.91 74.18 57.76
N ASN A 14 -42.20 73.04 57.73
CA ASN A 14 -41.47 72.49 58.89
C ASN A 14 -39.98 72.20 58.61
N ALA A 15 -39.42 72.58 57.45
CA ALA A 15 -38.04 72.21 57.10
C ALA A 15 -37.44 73.17 56.08
N VAL A 16 -36.16 73.49 56.23
CA VAL A 16 -35.38 74.23 55.26
C VAL A 16 -34.60 73.23 54.39
N THR A 17 -34.86 73.20 53.09
CA THR A 17 -34.14 72.35 52.13
C THR A 17 -33.11 73.17 51.36
N PHE A 18 -31.83 72.81 51.52
CA PHE A 18 -30.72 73.39 50.77
C PHE A 18 -30.36 72.48 49.57
N ALA A 19 -30.19 73.08 48.40
CA ALA A 19 -29.74 72.40 47.20
C ALA A 19 -28.64 73.21 46.51
N ALA A 20 -27.46 72.63 46.36
CA ALA A 20 -26.41 73.16 45.50
C ALA A 20 -26.70 72.77 44.04
N MET A 21 -26.86 73.77 43.17
CA MET A 21 -27.10 73.57 41.73
C MET A 21 -25.76 73.47 40.99
N ASP A 22 -25.81 73.10 39.71
CA ASP A 22 -24.63 73.06 38.86
C ASP A 22 -23.95 74.44 38.81
N GLY A 23 -22.62 74.43 38.81
CA GLY A 23 -21.83 75.64 38.69
C GLY A 23 -21.15 75.75 37.34
N VAL A 24 -20.80 76.98 36.98
CA VAL A 24 -20.24 77.33 35.69
C VAL A 24 -18.82 77.81 35.88
N ILE A 25 -17.85 77.18 35.20
CA ILE A 25 -16.49 77.70 35.12
C ILE A 25 -16.31 78.34 33.75
N ARG A 26 -15.87 79.60 33.75
CA ARG A 26 -15.40 80.30 32.55
C ARG A 26 -13.89 80.45 32.60
N MET A 27 -13.21 79.88 31.61
CA MET A 27 -11.77 80.03 31.40
C MET A 27 -11.50 80.71 30.06
N VAL A 28 -10.35 81.38 29.98
CA VAL A 28 -9.84 81.89 28.71
C VAL A 28 -8.82 80.85 28.24
N ASN A 29 -9.05 80.27 27.07
CA ASN A 29 -8.13 79.30 26.49
C ASN A 29 -6.83 79.98 26.05
N GLU A 30 -5.81 79.18 25.73
CA GLU A 30 -4.52 79.66 25.20
C GLU A 30 -4.65 80.51 23.93
N HIS A 31 -5.78 80.39 23.21
CA HIS A 31 -6.12 81.18 22.02
C HIS A 31 -6.93 82.46 22.32
N GLY A 32 -7.12 82.84 23.59
CA GLY A 32 -7.86 84.05 23.98
C GLY A 32 -9.39 83.92 23.95
N GLU A 33 -9.92 82.76 23.56
CA GLU A 33 -11.36 82.49 23.53
C GLU A 33 -11.91 82.14 24.92
N LYS A 34 -13.10 82.68 25.24
CA LYS A 34 -13.79 82.39 26.51
C LYS A 34 -14.58 81.09 26.39
N VAL A 35 -14.10 80.03 27.03
CA VAL A 35 -14.80 78.75 27.12
C VAL A 35 -15.55 78.66 28.44
N SER A 36 -16.84 78.34 28.35
CA SER A 36 -17.73 78.13 29.51
C SER A 36 -18.08 76.66 29.60
N MET A 37 -17.70 76.01 30.70
CA MET A 37 -18.04 74.62 30.98
C MET A 37 -18.96 74.55 32.21
N ASN A 38 -20.08 73.83 32.05
CA ASN A 38 -20.97 73.51 33.18
C ASN A 38 -20.46 72.22 33.83
N HIS A 39 -20.20 72.28 35.13
CA HIS A 39 -19.79 71.12 35.91
C HIS A 39 -20.72 70.94 37.11
N LYS A 40 -20.91 69.70 37.53
CA LYS A 40 -21.55 69.40 38.82
C LYS A 40 -20.71 70.02 39.93
N CYS A 41 -21.36 70.46 41.01
CA CYS A 41 -20.66 71.11 42.13
C CYS A 41 -19.54 70.23 42.72
N SER A 42 -19.71 68.91 42.74
CA SER A 42 -18.69 67.94 43.19
C SER A 42 -17.42 67.92 42.35
N ASP A 43 -17.56 68.20 41.05
CA ASP A 43 -16.43 68.21 40.12
C ASP A 43 -15.71 69.57 40.20
N LEU A 44 -16.44 70.65 40.46
CA LEU A 44 -15.86 71.97 40.75
C LEU A 44 -14.92 71.92 41.96
N ASP A 45 -15.29 71.23 43.03
CA ASP A 45 -14.46 71.09 44.23
C ASP A 45 -13.14 70.33 43.97
N LYS A 46 -13.07 69.53 42.89
CA LYS A 46 -11.83 68.85 42.45
C LYS A 46 -11.03 69.69 41.46
N HIS A 47 -11.71 70.33 40.51
CA HIS A 47 -11.06 71.09 39.45
C HIS A 47 -10.50 72.43 39.93
N ILE A 48 -11.18 73.13 40.84
CA ILE A 48 -10.73 74.45 41.31
C ILE A 48 -9.35 74.39 41.98
N PRO A 49 -9.07 73.49 42.95
CA PRO A 49 -7.72 73.36 43.51
C PRO A 49 -6.67 73.07 42.42
N SER A 50 -6.99 72.17 41.48
CA SER A 50 -6.11 71.83 40.36
C SER A 50 -5.82 73.02 39.44
N LEU A 51 -6.81 73.88 39.17
CA LEU A 51 -6.66 75.07 38.33
C LEU A 51 -5.88 76.19 39.04
N LEU A 52 -5.96 76.25 40.38
CA LEU A 52 -5.16 77.17 41.20
C LEU A 52 -3.73 76.68 41.44
N GLY A 53 -3.42 75.43 41.07
CA GLY A 53 -2.10 74.82 41.29
C GLY A 53 -1.82 74.48 42.76
N VAL A 54 -2.86 74.33 43.58
CA VAL A 54 -2.74 74.06 45.02
C VAL A 54 -3.60 72.85 45.38
N SER A 55 -3.13 71.97 46.27
CA SER A 55 -3.93 70.83 46.71
C SER A 55 -5.11 71.29 47.57
N LYS A 56 -6.20 70.53 47.55
CA LYS A 56 -7.37 70.81 48.40
C LYS A 56 -6.99 70.89 49.88
N ALA A 57 -6.13 69.99 50.33
CA ALA A 57 -5.67 69.95 51.73
C ALA A 57 -4.93 71.24 52.14
N VAL A 58 -4.14 71.85 51.24
CA VAL A 58 -3.47 73.13 51.48
C VAL A 58 -4.49 74.27 51.52
N LEU A 59 -5.50 74.28 50.64
CA LEU A 59 -6.57 75.26 50.70
C LEU A 59 -7.34 75.18 52.03
N ASP A 60 -7.71 73.99 52.48
CA ASP A 60 -8.54 73.81 53.68
C ASP A 60 -7.77 73.95 55.00
N SER A 61 -6.50 73.49 55.06
CA SER A 61 -5.73 73.47 56.32
C SER A 61 -4.74 74.62 56.48
N VAL A 62 -4.35 75.31 55.40
CA VAL A 62 -3.31 76.36 55.43
C VAL A 62 -3.87 77.73 55.01
N ILE A 63 -4.58 77.80 53.87
CA ILE A 63 -5.03 79.10 53.31
C ILE A 63 -6.37 79.55 53.92
N PHE A 64 -7.37 78.66 53.94
CA PHE A 64 -8.70 78.89 54.47
C PHE A 64 -8.97 78.05 55.72
N CYS A 65 -7.98 78.00 56.61
CA CYS A 65 -8.11 77.31 57.88
C CYS A 65 -9.25 77.93 58.72
N HIS A 66 -10.17 77.11 59.22
CA HIS A 66 -11.26 77.58 60.07
C HIS A 66 -10.70 78.13 61.38
N GLN A 67 -11.31 79.19 61.94
CA GLN A 67 -10.79 79.87 63.13
C GLN A 67 -10.62 78.91 64.33
N GLU A 68 -11.58 78.01 64.52
CA GLU A 68 -11.57 76.99 65.58
C GLU A 68 -10.46 75.93 65.37
N ASP A 69 -10.03 75.72 64.12
CA ASP A 69 -9.02 74.74 63.73
C ASP A 69 -7.62 75.34 63.58
N SER A 70 -7.46 76.66 63.75
CA SER A 70 -6.18 77.37 63.53
C SER A 70 -5.02 76.84 64.38
N ASN A 71 -5.32 76.18 65.49
CA ASN A 71 -4.34 75.56 66.38
C ASN A 71 -4.01 74.10 66.01
N TRP A 72 -4.48 73.58 64.86
CA TRP A 72 -4.19 72.21 64.42
C TRP A 72 -2.70 71.81 64.43
N PRO A 73 -1.71 72.72 64.20
CA PRO A 73 -0.31 72.36 64.31
C PRO A 73 0.12 71.97 65.74
N LEU A 74 -0.65 72.38 66.75
CA LEU A 74 -0.42 72.10 68.17
C LEU A 74 -1.32 70.97 68.71
N GLN A 75 -2.20 70.41 67.88
CA GLN A 75 -3.07 69.31 68.27
C GLN A 75 -2.31 67.98 68.37
N GLU A 76 -2.97 66.97 68.94
CA GLU A 76 -2.41 65.64 69.17
C GLU A 76 -1.83 65.02 67.88
N GLY A 77 -0.79 64.19 68.06
CA GLY A 77 0.01 63.65 66.95
C GLY A 77 -0.78 62.91 65.87
N LYS A 78 -1.95 62.35 66.19
CA LYS A 78 -2.82 61.69 65.19
C LYS A 78 -3.46 62.70 64.23
N VAL A 79 -4.00 63.80 64.74
CA VAL A 79 -4.64 64.84 63.91
C VAL A 79 -3.59 65.59 63.10
N LEU A 80 -2.48 65.93 63.75
CA LEU A 80 -1.32 66.54 63.13
C LEU A 80 -0.79 65.70 61.95
N LYS A 81 -0.59 64.40 62.19
CA LYS A 81 -0.14 63.46 61.16
C LYS A 81 -1.12 63.33 60.01
N SER A 82 -2.43 63.25 60.30
CA SER A 82 -3.44 63.18 59.24
C SER A 82 -3.39 64.40 58.33
N ARG A 83 -3.34 65.63 58.90
CA ARG A 83 -3.25 66.86 58.09
C ARG A 83 -1.93 66.95 57.32
N PHE A 84 -0.82 66.50 57.88
CA PHE A 84 0.45 66.40 57.15
C PHE A 84 0.41 65.38 56.01
N ASP A 85 -0.14 64.19 56.24
CA ASP A 85 -0.29 63.16 55.22
C ASP A 85 -1.21 63.62 54.08
N ASP A 86 -2.25 64.41 54.38
CA ASP A 86 -3.15 65.02 53.41
C ASP A 86 -2.48 66.17 52.62
N ILE A 87 -1.67 67.00 53.28
CA ILE A 87 -0.93 68.10 52.62
C ILE A 87 0.14 67.56 51.67
N PHE A 88 0.89 66.54 52.10
CA PHE A 88 1.99 65.96 51.33
C PHE A 88 1.56 64.84 50.39
N GLU A 89 0.30 64.41 50.44
CA GLU A 89 -0.24 63.27 49.68
C GLU A 89 0.62 61.98 49.77
N SER A 90 1.38 61.81 50.85
CA SER A 90 2.40 60.74 50.99
C SER A 90 1.80 59.34 50.82
N ALA A 91 0.55 59.14 51.26
CA ALA A 91 -0.17 57.88 51.14
C ALA A 91 -0.39 57.43 49.68
N ARG A 92 -0.48 58.37 48.73
CA ARG A 92 -0.67 58.06 47.30
C ARG A 92 0.57 57.37 46.73
N TYR A 93 1.75 57.87 47.09
CA TYR A 93 3.02 57.28 46.65
C TYR A 93 3.23 55.89 47.26
N THR A 94 2.91 55.70 48.54
CA THR A 94 2.99 54.37 49.19
C THR A 94 2.10 53.35 48.49
N LYS A 95 0.83 53.71 48.21
CA LYS A 95 -0.10 52.83 47.49
C LYS A 95 0.37 52.51 46.06
N ALA A 96 0.90 53.49 45.34
CA ALA A 96 1.45 53.28 44.01
C ALA A 96 2.64 52.29 44.05
N LEU A 97 3.53 52.44 45.04
CA LEU A 97 4.67 51.58 45.22
C LEU A 97 4.26 50.14 45.57
N GLU A 98 3.25 49.96 46.43
CA GLU A 98 2.64 48.65 46.71
C GLU A 98 2.05 48.00 45.45
N ALA A 99 1.33 48.77 44.63
CA ALA A 99 0.78 48.28 43.36
C ALA A 99 1.90 47.84 42.39
N ILE A 100 2.99 48.60 42.30
CA ILE A 100 4.16 48.24 41.47
C ILE A 100 4.81 46.95 42.00
N ARG A 101 4.99 46.81 43.33
CA ARG A 101 5.52 45.59 43.93
C ARG A 101 4.66 44.37 43.61
N LYS A 102 3.34 44.51 43.71
CA LYS A 102 2.38 43.45 43.40
C LYS A 102 2.46 43.05 41.92
N LEU A 103 2.50 44.02 41.01
CA LEU A 103 2.65 43.78 39.57
C LEU A 103 3.98 43.08 39.25
N LYS A 104 5.08 43.48 39.88
CA LYS A 104 6.38 42.83 39.71
C LYS A 104 6.33 41.35 40.11
N LEU A 105 5.70 41.04 41.24
CA LEU A 105 5.56 39.67 41.72
C LEU A 105 4.71 38.83 40.75
N ASP A 106 3.57 39.35 40.31
CA ASP A 106 2.67 38.69 39.36
C ASP A 106 3.38 38.39 38.03
N ARG A 107 4.08 39.39 37.46
CA ARG A 107 4.86 39.21 36.22
C ARG A 107 5.99 38.19 36.37
N THR A 108 6.61 38.13 37.54
CA THR A 108 7.66 37.13 37.83
C THR A 108 7.05 35.73 37.90
N SER A 109 5.84 35.57 38.45
CA SER A 109 5.11 34.30 38.44
C SER A 109 4.75 33.88 37.03
N GLN A 110 4.12 34.76 36.26
CA GLN A 110 3.75 34.52 34.86
C GLN A 110 4.96 34.14 34.00
N GLY A 111 6.11 34.79 34.20
CA GLY A 111 7.35 34.44 33.52
C GLY A 111 7.85 33.03 33.84
N LYS A 112 7.65 32.53 35.07
CA LYS A 112 7.98 31.15 35.43
C LYS A 112 7.02 30.15 34.79
N ASP A 113 5.74 30.47 34.76
CA ASP A 113 4.72 29.60 34.17
C ASP A 113 4.92 29.49 32.65
N LEU A 114 5.11 30.62 31.95
CA LEU A 114 5.44 30.63 30.52
C LEU A 114 6.73 29.87 30.20
N LYS A 115 7.73 29.92 31.10
CA LYS A 115 8.96 29.14 30.92
C LYS A 115 8.68 27.63 31.02
N ARG A 116 7.86 27.19 31.98
CA ARG A 116 7.46 25.79 32.10
C ARG A 116 6.68 25.34 30.87
N ASP A 117 5.75 26.16 30.40
CA ASP A 117 4.98 25.85 29.18
C ASP A 117 5.90 25.72 27.96
N LEU A 118 6.88 26.62 27.82
CA LEU A 118 7.91 26.51 26.78
C LEU A 118 8.72 25.22 26.87
N ASP A 119 9.13 24.81 28.07
CA ASP A 119 9.89 23.56 28.26
C ASP A 119 9.05 22.34 27.85
N VAL A 120 7.76 22.30 28.22
CA VAL A 120 6.82 21.25 27.82
C VAL A 120 6.61 21.23 26.30
N ILE A 121 6.36 22.40 25.70
CA ILE A 121 6.16 22.51 24.24
C ILE A 121 7.43 22.07 23.50
N ASN A 122 8.62 22.46 23.97
CA ASN A 122 9.87 22.02 23.38
C ASN A 122 10.05 20.50 23.41
N GLU A 123 9.68 19.86 24.52
CA GLU A 123 9.71 18.40 24.62
C GLU A 123 8.72 17.74 23.65
N GLN A 124 7.50 18.29 23.54
CA GLN A 124 6.50 17.81 22.58
C GLN A 124 6.97 17.95 21.13
N VAL A 125 7.60 19.08 20.78
CA VAL A 125 8.17 19.30 19.44
C VAL A 125 9.30 18.31 19.15
N LYS A 126 10.16 18.00 20.11
CA LYS A 126 11.19 16.97 19.94
C LYS A 126 10.57 15.60 19.66
N ARG A 127 9.59 15.18 20.47
CA ARG A 127 8.87 13.92 20.28
C ARG A 127 8.15 13.86 18.92
N ALA A 128 7.55 14.97 18.48
CA ALA A 128 6.90 15.04 17.17
C ALA A 128 7.91 14.83 16.03
N ARG A 129 9.08 15.47 16.10
CA ARG A 129 10.16 15.26 15.11
C ARG A 129 10.69 13.83 15.10
N GLU A 130 10.88 13.22 16.27
CA GLU A 130 11.28 11.81 16.38
C GLU A 130 10.24 10.87 15.75
N LEU A 131 8.95 11.17 15.92
CA LEU A 131 7.87 10.41 15.30
C LEU A 131 7.82 10.61 13.77
N GLU A 132 8.07 11.82 13.29
CA GLU A 132 8.17 12.13 11.85
C GLU A 132 9.32 11.34 11.20
N GLU A 133 10.50 11.34 11.81
CA GLU A 133 11.66 10.57 11.34
C GLU A 133 11.36 9.06 11.33
N GLN A 134 10.75 8.54 12.40
CA GLN A 134 10.32 7.14 12.44
C GLN A 134 9.27 6.81 11.37
N LEU A 135 8.36 7.73 11.07
CA LEU A 135 7.37 7.57 10.01
C LEU A 135 8.04 7.45 8.65
N GLU A 136 9.00 8.32 8.36
CA GLU A 136 9.76 8.31 7.10
C GLU A 136 10.54 6.98 6.93
N VAL A 137 11.22 6.52 7.97
CA VAL A 137 11.92 5.22 7.96
C VAL A 137 10.94 4.05 7.78
N ARG A 138 9.76 4.10 8.40
CA ARG A 138 8.74 3.06 8.21
C ARG A 138 8.13 3.10 6.82
N GLN A 139 7.92 4.29 6.26
CA GLN A 139 7.38 4.50 4.92
C GLN A 139 8.32 3.92 3.86
N THR A 140 9.61 4.27 3.92
CA THR A 140 10.64 3.73 3.02
C THR A 140 10.76 2.21 3.13
N LYS A 141 10.71 1.65 4.35
CA LYS A 141 10.70 0.20 4.55
C LYS A 141 9.44 -0.46 3.96
N LEU A 142 8.29 0.18 4.07
CA LEU A 142 7.03 -0.32 3.51
C LEU A 142 7.05 -0.30 1.97
N GLU A 143 7.65 0.72 1.37
CA GLU A 143 7.86 0.79 -0.08
C GLU A 143 8.81 -0.31 -0.57
N ALA A 144 9.91 -0.55 0.15
CA ALA A 144 10.83 -1.65 -0.15
C ALA A 144 10.11 -3.02 -0.06
N LEU A 145 9.36 -3.27 1.01
CA LEU A 145 8.60 -4.50 1.18
C LEU A 145 7.53 -4.70 0.10
N LYS A 146 6.89 -3.63 -0.38
CA LYS A 146 5.96 -3.70 -1.51
C LYS A 146 6.65 -4.09 -2.81
N LEU A 147 7.86 -3.56 -3.04
CA LEU A 147 8.65 -3.91 -4.22
C LEU A 147 9.07 -5.39 -4.16
N ASP A 148 9.53 -5.86 -3.01
CA ASP A 148 9.85 -7.27 -2.77
C ASP A 148 8.61 -8.17 -2.95
N GLN A 149 7.44 -7.74 -2.45
CA GLN A 149 6.19 -8.46 -2.62
C GLN A 149 5.81 -8.59 -4.09
N ASN A 150 5.92 -7.52 -4.87
CA ASN A 150 5.63 -7.55 -6.30
C ASN A 150 6.61 -8.47 -7.04
N ALA A 151 7.91 -8.40 -6.74
CA ALA A 151 8.91 -9.29 -7.33
C ALA A 151 8.65 -10.77 -7.00
N MET A 152 8.21 -11.07 -5.78
CA MET A 152 7.82 -12.43 -5.41
C MET A 152 6.53 -12.87 -6.10
N SER A 153 5.57 -11.97 -6.30
CA SER A 153 4.36 -12.26 -7.09
C SER A 153 4.72 -12.60 -8.55
N ASP A 154 5.59 -11.81 -9.18
CA ASP A 154 6.05 -12.06 -10.54
C ASP A 154 6.79 -13.40 -10.66
N ASN A 155 7.60 -13.74 -9.65
CA ASN A 155 8.27 -15.04 -9.59
C ASN A 155 7.29 -16.20 -9.43
N ILE A 156 6.23 -16.04 -8.63
CA ILE A 156 5.17 -17.05 -8.49
C ILE A 156 4.47 -17.25 -9.83
N ASP A 157 4.05 -16.17 -10.50
CA ASP A 157 3.40 -16.24 -11.81
C ASP A 157 4.29 -16.95 -12.86
N ALA A 158 5.60 -16.67 -12.84
CA ALA A 158 6.56 -17.33 -13.72
C ALA A 158 6.70 -18.83 -13.41
N LEU A 159 6.76 -19.20 -12.12
CA LEU A 159 6.82 -20.60 -11.70
C LEU A 159 5.52 -21.36 -12.03
N GLU A 160 4.36 -20.72 -11.89
CA GLU A 160 3.07 -21.31 -12.27
C GLU A 160 2.99 -21.57 -13.77
N ARG A 161 3.46 -20.64 -14.61
CA ARG A 161 3.56 -20.85 -16.07
C ARG A 161 4.51 -22.01 -16.40
N ASN A 162 5.70 -22.02 -15.83
CA ASN A 162 6.67 -23.09 -16.06
C ASN A 162 6.13 -24.46 -15.60
N ALA A 163 5.38 -24.50 -14.50
CA ALA A 163 4.73 -25.70 -14.03
C ALA A 163 3.63 -26.17 -15.01
N ALA A 164 2.81 -25.25 -15.53
CA ALA A 164 1.80 -25.54 -16.53
C ALA A 164 2.45 -26.11 -17.81
N ASP A 165 3.50 -25.48 -18.33
CA ASP A 165 4.25 -25.94 -19.49
C ASP A 165 4.86 -27.33 -19.24
N ALA A 166 5.53 -27.53 -18.09
CA ALA A 166 6.07 -28.84 -17.73
C ALA A 166 4.99 -29.92 -17.61
N THR A 167 3.80 -29.60 -17.11
CA THR A 167 2.68 -30.56 -17.07
C THR A 167 2.16 -30.89 -18.46
N HIS A 168 2.17 -29.93 -19.39
CA HIS A 168 1.81 -30.14 -20.78
C HIS A 168 2.82 -31.06 -21.48
N ASP A 169 4.11 -30.76 -21.39
CA ASP A 169 5.19 -31.56 -21.96
C ASP A 169 5.17 -32.99 -21.42
N LEU A 170 4.90 -33.16 -20.12
CA LEU A 170 4.80 -34.47 -19.49
C LEU A 170 3.57 -35.25 -19.98
N ALA A 171 2.45 -34.57 -20.25
CA ALA A 171 1.28 -35.19 -20.86
C ALA A 171 1.55 -35.64 -22.30
N GLU A 172 2.25 -34.83 -23.09
CA GLU A 172 2.66 -35.19 -24.46
C GLU A 172 3.63 -36.38 -24.45
N SER A 173 4.65 -36.35 -23.58
CA SER A 173 5.60 -37.44 -23.40
C SER A 173 4.90 -38.74 -22.98
N ARG A 174 3.89 -38.68 -22.10
CA ARG A 174 3.06 -39.84 -21.73
C ARG A 174 2.26 -40.38 -22.91
N SER A 175 1.70 -39.52 -23.76
CA SER A 175 0.97 -39.93 -24.97
C SER A 175 1.89 -40.66 -25.94
N LEU A 176 3.06 -40.06 -26.25
CA LEU A 176 4.09 -40.67 -27.09
C LEU A 176 4.58 -42.01 -26.51
N HIS A 177 4.78 -42.09 -25.20
CA HIS A 177 5.15 -43.33 -24.54
C HIS A 177 4.06 -44.40 -24.67
N ALA A 178 2.78 -44.03 -24.51
CA ALA A 178 1.66 -44.96 -24.71
C ALA A 178 1.59 -45.49 -26.16
N GLU A 179 1.81 -44.62 -27.15
CA GLU A 179 1.90 -45.02 -28.57
C GLU A 179 3.08 -45.97 -28.82
N LEU A 180 4.25 -45.69 -28.25
CA LEU A 180 5.42 -46.57 -28.34
C LEU A 180 5.13 -47.94 -27.73
N VAL A 181 4.54 -47.99 -26.53
CA VAL A 181 4.17 -49.25 -25.87
C VAL A 181 3.15 -50.02 -26.73
N GLN A 182 2.19 -49.34 -27.35
CA GLN A 182 1.24 -49.97 -28.26
C GLN A 182 1.94 -50.56 -29.51
N LYS A 183 2.89 -49.81 -30.09
CA LYS A 183 3.70 -50.28 -31.22
C LYS A 183 4.56 -51.48 -30.85
N ASP A 184 5.25 -51.44 -29.71
CA ASP A 184 6.08 -52.54 -29.20
C ASP A 184 5.24 -53.79 -28.93
N ASN A 185 4.08 -53.66 -28.28
CA ASN A 185 3.17 -54.78 -28.06
C ASN A 185 2.64 -55.35 -29.38
N GLY A 186 2.37 -54.50 -30.37
CA GLY A 186 1.98 -54.92 -31.72
C GLY A 186 3.09 -55.68 -32.43
N LEU A 187 4.33 -55.20 -32.34
CA LEU A 187 5.52 -55.84 -32.91
C LEU A 187 5.79 -57.19 -32.24
N ALA A 188 5.70 -57.26 -30.91
CA ALA A 188 5.85 -58.49 -30.14
C ALA A 188 4.77 -59.53 -30.53
N SER A 189 3.52 -59.10 -30.69
CA SER A 189 2.42 -59.96 -31.12
C SER A 189 2.65 -60.48 -32.55
N MET A 190 3.05 -59.60 -33.47
CA MET A 190 3.38 -59.96 -34.85
C MET A 190 4.55 -60.95 -34.92
N LEU A 191 5.62 -60.71 -34.15
CA LEU A 191 6.75 -61.64 -34.05
C LEU A 191 6.32 -62.99 -33.49
N GLN A 192 5.45 -63.01 -32.49
CA GLN A 192 4.92 -64.23 -31.91
C GLN A 192 4.03 -65.00 -32.92
N GLU A 193 3.23 -64.30 -33.71
CA GLU A 193 2.45 -64.89 -34.82
C GLU A 193 3.36 -65.46 -35.90
N ILE A 194 4.38 -64.72 -36.34
CA ILE A 194 5.39 -65.20 -37.29
C ILE A 194 6.07 -66.46 -36.75
N GLN A 195 6.60 -66.42 -35.54
CA GLN A 195 7.24 -67.58 -34.90
C GLN A 195 6.29 -68.77 -34.78
N ARG A 196 5.00 -68.53 -34.48
CA ARG A 196 3.99 -69.58 -34.41
C ARG A 196 3.72 -70.19 -35.79
N ASN A 197 3.59 -69.37 -36.84
CA ASN A 197 3.37 -69.83 -38.21
C ASN A 197 4.55 -70.68 -38.72
N TYR A 198 5.79 -70.25 -38.45
CA TYR A 198 7.00 -71.04 -38.76
C TYR A 198 7.09 -72.36 -37.98
N ARG A 199 6.53 -72.44 -36.76
CA ARG A 199 6.49 -73.69 -35.98
C ARG A 199 5.40 -74.67 -36.43
N VAL A 200 4.26 -74.17 -36.90
CA VAL A 200 3.08 -74.99 -37.20
C VAL A 200 3.10 -75.51 -38.64
N ASN A 201 3.72 -74.79 -39.58
CA ASN A 201 3.84 -75.25 -40.97
C ASN A 201 5.23 -75.84 -41.26
N PRO A 202 5.37 -77.17 -41.46
CA PRO A 202 6.64 -77.80 -41.78
C PRO A 202 7.21 -77.44 -43.18
N GLU A 203 6.46 -76.75 -44.03
CA GLU A 203 6.94 -76.22 -45.32
C GLU A 203 7.68 -74.87 -45.20
N PHE A 204 7.51 -74.13 -44.11
CA PHE A 204 8.25 -72.88 -43.88
C PHE A 204 9.65 -73.18 -43.32
N LYS A 205 10.66 -73.25 -44.19
CA LYS A 205 12.08 -73.25 -43.79
C LYS A 205 12.56 -71.83 -43.57
N GLU A 206 13.25 -71.57 -42.46
CA GLU A 206 14.04 -70.35 -42.28
C GLU A 206 15.11 -70.28 -43.39
N MET A 207 15.08 -69.20 -44.17
CA MET A 207 16.10 -68.92 -45.17
C MET A 207 17.28 -68.22 -44.49
N SER A 208 18.49 -68.74 -44.66
CA SER A 208 19.72 -68.24 -44.03
C SER A 208 20.43 -67.11 -44.81
N GLU A 209 19.74 -66.51 -45.77
CA GLU A 209 20.32 -65.53 -46.70
C GLU A 209 20.29 -64.12 -46.10
N SER A 210 21.17 -63.24 -46.60
CA SER A 210 21.24 -61.85 -46.16
C SER A 210 19.95 -61.10 -46.53
N THR A 211 19.55 -60.11 -45.72
CA THR A 211 18.35 -59.29 -45.95
C THR A 211 18.31 -58.68 -47.34
N ALA A 212 19.48 -58.27 -47.87
CA ALA A 212 19.60 -57.69 -49.21
C ALA A 212 19.40 -58.73 -50.34
N GLN A 213 19.83 -59.97 -50.11
CA GLN A 213 19.64 -61.08 -51.05
C GLN A 213 18.17 -61.52 -51.09
N LEU A 214 17.51 -61.52 -49.93
CA LEU A 214 16.08 -61.84 -49.82
C LEU A 214 15.18 -60.81 -50.53
N THR A 215 15.52 -59.51 -50.48
CA THR A 215 14.78 -58.48 -51.23
C THR A 215 14.93 -58.63 -52.74
N GLU A 216 16.12 -58.99 -53.22
CA GLU A 216 16.36 -59.27 -54.64
C GLU A 216 15.64 -60.53 -55.09
N LEU A 217 15.62 -61.57 -54.26
CA LEU A 217 14.90 -62.82 -54.53
C LEU A 217 13.38 -62.63 -54.55
N LEU A 218 12.84 -61.78 -53.67
CA LEU A 218 11.43 -61.35 -53.67
C LEU A 218 11.08 -60.54 -54.92
N ALA A 219 11.92 -59.58 -55.30
CA ALA A 219 11.71 -58.77 -56.50
C ALA A 219 11.71 -59.62 -57.78
N ASN A 220 12.48 -60.71 -57.79
CA ASN A 220 12.57 -61.64 -58.90
C ASN A 220 11.68 -62.89 -58.72
N TYR A 221 10.87 -62.96 -57.67
CA TYR A 221 10.10 -64.16 -57.31
C TYR A 221 9.13 -64.55 -58.41
N ASP A 222 8.43 -63.58 -59.00
CA ASP A 222 7.48 -63.83 -60.10
C ASP A 222 8.19 -64.42 -61.33
N VAL A 223 9.41 -63.98 -61.61
CA VAL A 223 10.24 -64.49 -62.71
C VAL A 223 10.71 -65.91 -62.41
N ILE A 224 11.11 -66.19 -61.17
CA ILE A 224 11.53 -67.51 -60.72
C ILE A 224 10.35 -68.49 -60.76
N VAL A 225 9.17 -68.09 -60.27
CA VAL A 225 7.94 -68.90 -60.32
C VAL A 225 7.53 -69.18 -61.76
N ALA A 226 7.56 -68.17 -62.64
CA ALA A 226 7.26 -68.36 -64.06
C ALA A 226 8.25 -69.32 -64.75
N THR A 227 9.53 -69.27 -64.34
CA THR A 227 10.56 -70.16 -64.88
C THR A 227 10.40 -71.59 -64.36
N ASN A 228 10.12 -71.77 -63.06
CA ASN A 228 9.87 -73.08 -62.47
C ASN A 228 8.58 -73.70 -63.02
N ASN A 229 7.50 -72.93 -63.18
CA ASN A 229 6.26 -73.42 -63.81
C ASN A 229 6.50 -73.88 -65.25
N ARG A 230 7.29 -73.13 -66.04
CA ARG A 230 7.73 -73.57 -67.37
C ARG A 230 8.54 -74.86 -67.32
N GLN A 231 9.42 -75.01 -66.33
CA GLN A 231 10.17 -76.26 -66.15
C GLN A 231 9.25 -77.43 -65.77
N VAL A 232 8.24 -77.20 -64.93
CA VAL A 232 7.22 -78.21 -64.59
C VAL A 232 6.42 -78.60 -65.83
N GLU A 233 5.91 -77.65 -66.61
CA GLU A 233 5.21 -77.93 -67.87
C GLU A 233 6.10 -78.71 -68.86
N MET A 234 7.39 -78.37 -68.91
CA MET A 234 8.34 -79.07 -69.76
C MET A 234 8.57 -80.51 -69.30
N ILE A 235 8.71 -80.74 -67.98
CA ILE A 235 8.85 -82.07 -67.37
C ILE A 235 7.56 -82.88 -67.54
N GLU A 236 6.38 -82.29 -67.35
CA GLU A 236 5.09 -82.95 -67.59
C GLU A 236 4.93 -83.36 -69.06
N SER A 237 5.37 -82.51 -70.00
CA SER A 237 5.40 -82.87 -71.42
C SER A 237 6.37 -84.02 -71.70
N GLN A 238 7.53 -84.04 -71.02
CA GLN A 238 8.50 -85.14 -71.11
C GLN A 238 7.95 -86.42 -70.50
N GLU A 239 7.21 -86.34 -69.39
CA GLU A 239 6.56 -87.48 -68.75
C GLU A 239 5.45 -88.04 -69.64
N SER A 240 4.65 -87.19 -70.29
CA SER A 240 3.65 -87.62 -71.28
C SER A 240 4.30 -88.27 -72.52
N GLN A 241 5.44 -87.77 -72.98
CA GLN A 241 6.22 -88.39 -74.05
C GLN A 241 6.83 -89.74 -73.62
N LEU A 242 7.30 -89.84 -72.38
CA LEU A 242 7.81 -91.09 -71.83
C LEU A 242 6.68 -92.11 -71.60
N GLN A 243 5.49 -91.70 -71.19
CA GLN A 243 4.32 -92.57 -71.08
C GLN A 243 3.83 -93.06 -72.46
N THR A 244 3.82 -92.20 -73.48
CA THR A 244 3.44 -92.60 -74.86
C THR A 244 4.48 -93.53 -75.49
N THR A 245 5.77 -93.28 -75.26
CA THR A 245 6.83 -94.22 -75.68
C THR A 245 6.78 -95.53 -74.90
N GLN A 246 6.49 -95.52 -73.59
CA GLN A 246 6.29 -96.72 -72.78
C GLN A 246 5.04 -97.51 -73.23
N ALA A 247 3.95 -96.84 -73.61
CA ALA A 247 2.78 -97.48 -74.21
C ALA A 247 3.12 -98.14 -75.55
N THR A 248 3.89 -97.46 -76.40
CA THR A 248 4.34 -97.99 -77.71
C THR A 248 5.30 -99.19 -77.55
N ILE A 249 6.20 -99.14 -76.56
CA ILE A 249 7.10 -100.26 -76.22
C ILE A 249 6.28 -101.42 -75.64
N ASN A 250 5.31 -101.17 -74.76
CA ASN A 250 4.40 -102.20 -74.25
C ASN A 250 3.61 -102.86 -75.38
N GLU A 251 3.13 -102.09 -76.36
CA GLU A 251 2.44 -102.62 -77.54
C GLU A 251 3.36 -103.49 -78.41
N LYS A 252 4.63 -103.10 -78.56
CA LYS A 252 5.67 -103.94 -79.20
C LYS A 252 5.99 -105.20 -78.39
N VAL A 253 6.05 -105.13 -77.07
CA VAL A 253 6.27 -106.29 -76.18
C VAL A 253 5.09 -107.26 -76.21
N VAL A 254 3.87 -106.76 -76.26
CA VAL A 254 2.65 -107.57 -76.43
C VAL A 254 2.68 -108.28 -77.80
N ASN A 255 3.00 -107.57 -78.88
CA ASN A 255 3.16 -108.18 -80.21
C ASN A 255 4.28 -109.23 -80.26
N LEU A 256 5.43 -108.98 -79.61
CA LEU A 256 6.52 -109.95 -79.50
C LEU A 256 6.14 -111.16 -78.62
N ARG A 257 5.33 -111.00 -77.57
CA ARG A 257 4.77 -112.11 -76.78
C ARG A 257 3.77 -112.95 -77.57
N VAL A 258 2.92 -112.32 -78.39
CA VAL A 258 2.00 -113.02 -79.29
C VAL A 258 2.77 -113.81 -80.35
N ASN A 259 3.78 -113.22 -80.97
CA ASN A 259 4.66 -113.92 -81.91
C ASN A 259 5.45 -115.08 -81.26
N LYS A 260 5.92 -114.90 -80.02
CA LYS A 260 6.55 -115.99 -79.24
C LYS A 260 5.56 -117.11 -78.91
N GLY A 261 4.30 -116.79 -78.59
CA GLY A 261 3.24 -117.77 -78.35
C GLY A 261 2.81 -118.53 -79.61
N LEU A 262 2.84 -117.89 -80.78
CA LEU A 262 2.60 -118.52 -82.08
C LEU A 262 3.76 -119.45 -82.49
N LEU A 263 5.00 -119.07 -82.20
CA LEU A 263 6.18 -119.93 -82.44
C LEU A 263 6.24 -121.13 -81.47
N LEU A 264 5.86 -120.95 -80.20
CA LEU A 264 5.79 -122.06 -79.23
C LEU A 264 4.68 -123.07 -79.58
N LYS A 265 3.54 -122.62 -80.14
CA LYS A 265 2.49 -123.51 -80.66
C LYS A 265 2.87 -124.24 -81.96
N ALA A 266 3.89 -123.79 -82.68
CA ALA A 266 4.35 -124.43 -83.92
C ALA A 266 5.40 -125.54 -83.68
N ILE A 267 5.93 -125.68 -82.45
CA ILE A 267 6.93 -126.71 -82.09
C ILE A 267 6.27 -127.97 -81.50
N GLU A 268 4.96 -127.94 -81.18
CA GLU A 268 4.19 -129.08 -80.63
C GLU A 268 3.36 -129.86 -81.68
N ARG A 269 3.80 -129.92 -82.95
CA ARG A 269 3.25 -130.88 -83.94
C ARG A 269 4.36 -131.61 -84.69
#